data_AF-A0A9W4R6T1-F1
#
_entry.id   AF-A0A9W4R6T1-F1
#
_cell.length_a   1.000
_cell.length_b   1.000
_cell.length_c   1.000
_cell.angle_alpha   90.00
_cell.angle_beta   90.00
_cell.angle_gamma   90.00
#
_symmetry.space_group_name_H-M   'P 1'
#
loop_
_entity.id
_entity.type
_entity.pdbx_description
1 polymer ?
#
loop_
_entity_poly.entity_id
_entity_poly.type
_entity_poly.pdbx_seq_one_letter_code
_entity_poly.pdbx_strand_id
1 'polypeptide(L)'
;MTSRKADRQPHPCAGLSKRAHEVFEQIAIGNDLAGHHPRILEKLVSRGLVERRAEQMPGPFPGTTMTVNRYDVPLIVHAEWCSWCNENVTDEMLDGGRI
;
A
#
# COMPACT_ATOMS: atom_id res chain seq x y z
N MET A 1 -34.90 9.54 -17.24
CA MET A 1 -33.84 8.53 -17.03
C MET A 1 -32.67 9.22 -16.36
N THR A 2 -32.63 9.23 -15.03
CA THR A 2 -31.53 9.83 -14.27
C THR A 2 -30.33 8.89 -14.35
N SER A 3 -29.31 9.33 -15.09
CA SER A 3 -27.98 8.69 -15.12
C SER A 3 -27.48 8.57 -13.68
N ARG A 4 -27.48 7.36 -13.13
CA ARG A 4 -26.84 7.09 -11.84
C ARG A 4 -25.37 7.37 -12.06
N LYS A 5 -24.80 8.37 -11.37
CA LYS A 5 -23.35 8.43 -11.17
C LYS A 5 -22.95 7.05 -10.70
N ALA A 6 -22.15 6.33 -11.48
CA ALA A 6 -21.58 5.06 -11.03
C ALA A 6 -20.98 5.34 -9.66
N ASP A 7 -21.44 4.60 -8.64
CA ASP A 7 -20.85 4.63 -7.30
C ASP A 7 -19.39 4.21 -7.46
N ARG A 8 -18.49 5.18 -7.67
CA ARG A 8 -17.06 4.93 -7.66
C ARG A 8 -16.76 4.42 -6.27
N GLN A 9 -16.32 3.17 -6.18
CA GLN A 9 -15.89 2.61 -4.91
C GLN A 9 -14.82 3.54 -4.32
N PRO A 10 -14.93 3.93 -3.03
CA PRO A 10 -13.93 4.77 -2.42
C PRO A 10 -12.60 4.00 -2.36
N HIS A 11 -11.49 4.69 -2.65
CA HIS A 11 -10.15 4.12 -2.47
C HIS A 11 -10.00 3.56 -1.05
N PRO A 12 -9.38 2.39 -0.82
CA PRO A 12 -9.25 1.80 0.53
C PRO A 12 -8.64 2.74 1.57
N CYS A 13 -7.74 3.63 1.13
CA CYS A 13 -7.16 4.69 1.95
C CYS A 13 -8.00 5.98 2.08
N ALA A 14 -9.29 5.99 1.77
CA ALA A 14 -10.12 7.19 1.84
C ALA A 14 -10.01 7.90 3.22
N GLY A 15 -9.88 9.23 3.19
CA GLY A 15 -9.68 10.05 4.40
C GLY A 15 -8.27 9.97 5.01
N LEU A 16 -7.29 9.38 4.32
CA LEU A 16 -5.87 9.51 4.63
C LEU A 16 -5.21 10.66 3.84
N SER A 17 -4.03 11.09 4.30
CA SER A 17 -3.23 12.08 3.57
C SER A 17 -2.62 11.44 2.31
N LYS A 18 -2.31 12.26 1.31
CA LYS A 18 -1.64 11.82 0.08
C LYS A 18 -0.38 11.00 0.35
N ARG A 19 0.45 11.43 1.32
CA ARG A 19 1.66 10.69 1.69
C ARG A 19 1.38 9.29 2.25
N ALA A 20 0.25 9.11 2.94
CA ALA A 20 -0.15 7.79 3.43
C ALA A 20 -0.71 6.91 2.30
N HIS A 21 -1.32 7.49 1.27
CA HIS A 21 -1.71 6.76 0.05
C HIS A 21 -0.47 6.23 -0.66
N GLU A 22 0.51 7.10 -0.90
CA GLU A 22 1.79 6.70 -1.54
C GLU A 22 2.48 5.58 -0.78
N VAL A 23 2.54 5.66 0.57
CA VAL A 23 3.14 4.60 1.38
C VAL A 23 2.35 3.29 1.29
N PHE A 24 1.02 3.36 1.33
CA PHE A 24 0.19 2.15 1.14
C PHE A 24 0.43 1.51 -0.23
N GLU A 25 0.45 2.30 -1.31
CA GLU A 25 0.66 1.81 -2.67
C GLU A 25 2.04 1.15 -2.83
N GLN A 26 3.09 1.77 -2.26
CA GLN A 26 4.44 1.22 -2.26
C GLN A 26 4.50 -0.15 -1.56
N ILE A 27 3.84 -0.28 -0.41
CA ILE A 27 3.73 -1.56 0.32
C ILE A 27 2.92 -2.57 -0.51
N ALA A 28 1.80 -2.13 -1.11
CA ALA A 28 0.93 -2.99 -1.91
C ALA A 28 1.66 -3.61 -3.10
N ILE A 29 2.57 -2.88 -3.75
CA ILE A 29 3.39 -3.39 -4.88
C ILE A 29 4.68 -4.10 -4.44
N GLY A 30 4.89 -4.28 -3.12
CA GLY A 30 6.11 -4.91 -2.58
C GLY A 30 7.37 -4.05 -2.67
N ASN A 31 7.23 -2.73 -2.86
CA ASN A 31 8.34 -1.78 -2.84
C ASN A 31 8.50 -1.13 -1.46
N ASP A 32 8.48 -1.94 -0.40
CA ASP A 32 8.63 -1.51 1.01
C ASP A 32 10.10 -1.27 1.42
N LEU A 33 11.02 -1.25 0.45
CA LEU A 33 12.46 -1.13 0.66
C LEU A 33 12.88 0.25 1.20
N ALA A 34 12.04 1.26 1.04
CA ALA A 34 12.29 2.60 1.57
C ALA A 34 11.78 2.69 3.02
N GLY A 35 12.64 3.11 3.95
CA GLY A 35 12.24 3.38 5.34
C GLY A 35 11.08 4.39 5.38
N HIS A 36 9.86 3.90 5.63
CA HIS A 36 8.68 4.76 5.73
C HIS A 36 8.61 5.43 7.11
N HIS A 37 7.99 6.61 7.16
CA HIS A 37 7.85 7.34 8.41
C HIS A 37 7.00 6.53 9.42
N PRO A 38 7.48 6.26 10.66
CA PRO A 38 6.82 5.35 11.61
C PRO A 38 5.36 5.69 11.90
N ARG A 39 5.04 6.99 12.08
CA ARG A 39 3.65 7.43 12.33
C ARG A 39 2.69 7.11 11.18
N ILE A 40 3.18 7.05 9.93
CA ILE A 40 2.34 6.71 8.77
C ILE A 40 2.05 5.22 8.81
N LEU A 41 3.07 4.40 9.05
CA LEU A 41 2.93 2.94 9.20
C LEU A 41 1.97 2.60 10.34
N GLU A 42 2.13 3.22 11.50
CA GLU A 42 1.20 3.04 12.63
C GLU A 42 -0.23 3.40 12.27
N LYS A 43 -0.43 4.50 11.52
CA LYS A 43 -1.75 4.90 11.06
C LYS A 43 -2.37 3.89 10.10
N LEU A 44 -1.59 3.36 9.16
CA LEU A 44 -2.04 2.33 8.23
C LEU A 44 -2.41 1.03 8.96
N VAL A 45 -1.57 0.61 9.92
CA VAL A 45 -1.82 -0.57 10.76
C VAL A 45 -3.06 -0.39 11.63
N SER A 46 -3.23 0.77 12.28
CA SER A 46 -4.39 1.06 13.12
C SER A 46 -5.72 1.04 12.36
N ARG A 47 -5.66 1.24 11.03
CA ARG A 47 -6.83 1.19 10.14
C ARG A 47 -7.04 -0.18 9.50
N GLY A 48 -6.19 -1.16 9.79
CA GLY A 48 -6.26 -2.50 9.17
C GLY A 48 -5.91 -2.51 7.68
N LEU A 49 -5.26 -1.45 7.16
CA LEU A 49 -4.87 -1.37 5.76
C LEU A 49 -3.55 -2.11 5.48
N VAL A 50 -2.74 -2.27 6.51
CA VAL A 50 -1.42 -2.92 6.47
C VAL A 50 -1.26 -3.73 7.76
N GLU A 51 -0.63 -4.89 7.66
CA GLU A 51 -0.22 -5.71 8.79
C GLU A 51 1.29 -5.62 9.01
N ARG A 52 1.70 -5.64 10.27
CA ARG A 52 3.12 -5.70 10.64
C ARG A 52 3.51 -7.15 10.86
N ARG A 53 4.54 -7.62 10.17
CA ARG A 53 5.10 -8.96 10.33
C ARG A 53 6.56 -8.87 10.78
N ALA A 54 6.90 -9.57 11.85
CA ALA A 54 8.29 -9.75 12.23
C ALA A 54 8.94 -10.82 11.34
N GLU A 55 10.03 -10.47 10.67
CA GLU A 55 10.82 -11.38 9.85
C GLU A 55 12.23 -11.49 10.42
N GLN A 56 12.71 -12.73 10.58
CA GLN A 56 14.10 -12.97 10.93
C GLN A 56 14.94 -13.00 9.65
N MET A 57 15.94 -12.12 9.59
CA MET A 57 16.90 -12.07 8.51
C MET A 57 18.32 -12.36 9.03
N PRO A 58 19.22 -12.84 8.17
CA PRO A 58 20.64 -12.92 8.51
C PRO A 58 21.15 -11.58 9.03
N GLY A 59 21.79 -11.62 10.19
CA GLY A 59 22.43 -10.45 10.79
C GLY A 59 23.69 -10.04 10.02
N PRO A 60 24.29 -8.89 10.37
CA PRO A 60 25.47 -8.39 9.67
C PRO A 60 26.74 -9.19 9.98
N PHE A 61 26.70 -10.09 10.97
CA PHE A 61 27.81 -10.93 11.37
C PHE A 61 27.48 -12.42 11.22
N PRO A 62 28.47 -13.28 10.91
CA PRO A 62 28.27 -14.72 10.83
C PRO A 62 27.64 -15.28 12.10
N GLY A 63 26.58 -16.08 11.95
CA GLY A 63 25.86 -16.70 13.06
C GLY A 63 24.91 -15.77 13.83
N THR A 64 24.74 -14.52 13.39
CA THR A 64 23.75 -13.60 13.99
C THR A 64 22.46 -13.56 13.15
N THR A 65 21.32 -13.37 13.82
CA THR A 65 20.04 -13.07 13.19
C THR A 65 19.55 -11.70 13.67
N MET A 66 18.91 -10.96 12.79
CA MET A 66 18.22 -9.72 13.12
C MET A 66 16.72 -9.90 12.88
N THR A 67 15.89 -9.26 13.70
CA THR A 67 14.45 -9.19 13.44
C THR A 67 14.14 -7.84 12.81
N VAL A 68 13.53 -7.86 11.63
CA VAL A 68 13.02 -6.67 10.95
C VAL A 68 11.50 -6.71 10.91
N ASN A 69 10.88 -5.53 10.91
CA ASN A 69 9.44 -5.41 10.69
C ASN A 69 9.19 -5.23 9.21
N ARG A 70 8.59 -6.25 8.59
CA ARG A 70 7.95 -6.17 7.28
C ARG A 70 6.53 -5.64 7.43
N TYR A 71 6.04 -5.04 6.36
CA TYR A 71 4.68 -4.56 6.28
C TYR A 71 4.03 -5.16 5.04
N ASP A 72 2.86 -5.77 5.21
CA ASP A 72 2.13 -6.44 4.13
C ASP A 72 0.72 -5.88 4.05
N VAL A 73 0.15 -5.79 2.84
CA VAL A 73 -1.27 -5.45 2.69
C VAL A 73 -2.09 -6.75 2.80
N PRO A 74 -3.10 -6.82 3.70
CA PRO A 74 -3.97 -7.99 3.78
C PRO A 74 -4.64 -8.29 2.43
N LEU A 75 -4.78 -9.57 2.08
CA LEU A 75 -5.26 -9.99 0.76
C LEU A 75 -6.60 -9.35 0.36
N ILE A 76 -7.55 -9.22 1.31
CA ILE A 76 -8.85 -8.61 1.06
C ILE A 76 -8.69 -7.13 0.70
N VAL A 77 -7.88 -6.39 1.47
CA VAL A 77 -7.61 -4.97 1.22
C VAL A 77 -6.88 -4.79 -0.11
N HIS A 78 -5.96 -5.69 -0.44
CA HIS A 78 -5.26 -5.67 -1.72
C HIS A 78 -6.21 -5.91 -2.89
N ALA A 79 -7.15 -6.86 -2.78
CA ALA A 79 -8.15 -7.12 -3.80
C ALA A 79 -9.10 -5.94 -4.03
N GLU A 80 -9.54 -5.27 -2.95
CA GLU A 80 -10.33 -4.05 -3.03
C GLU A 80 -9.56 -2.92 -3.72
N TRP A 81 -8.27 -2.78 -3.39
CA TRP A 81 -7.40 -1.82 -4.05
C TRP A 81 -7.22 -2.13 -5.55
N CYS A 82 -6.99 -3.40 -5.92
CA CYS A 82 -6.89 -3.80 -7.33
C CYS A 82 -8.19 -3.52 -8.10
N SER A 83 -9.35 -3.82 -7.50
CA SER A 83 -10.66 -3.51 -8.10
C SER A 83 -10.80 -2.01 -8.34
N TRP A 84 -10.42 -1.20 -7.34
CA TRP A 84 -10.42 0.25 -7.47
C TRP A 84 -9.48 0.74 -8.58
N CYS A 85 -8.25 0.21 -8.66
CA CYS A 85 -7.29 0.58 -9.70
C CYS A 85 -7.84 0.27 -11.10
N ASN A 86 -8.47 -0.89 -11.29
CA ASN A 86 -9.08 -1.26 -12.57
C ASN A 86 -10.19 -0.29 -13.00
N GLU A 87 -10.89 0.32 -12.05
CA GLU A 87 -11.97 1.28 -12.32
C GLU A 87 -11.49 2.73 -12.46
N ASN A 88 -10.31 3.07 -11.93
CA ASN A 88 -9.88 4.47 -11.73
C ASN A 88 -8.52 4.82 -12.33
N VAL A 89 -7.72 3.84 -12.77
CA VAL A 89 -6.48 4.09 -13.53
C VAL A 89 -6.86 4.25 -14.99
N THR A 90 -6.76 5.48 -15.50
CA THR A 90 -6.92 5.78 -16.93
C THR A 90 -5.64 5.43 -17.70
N ASP A 91 -5.77 5.08 -18.98
CA ASP A 91 -4.64 4.74 -19.90
C ASP A 91 -3.48 5.76 -19.84
N GLU A 92 -3.77 7.05 -19.58
CA GLU A 92 -2.78 8.12 -19.44
C GLU A 92 -1.77 7.93 -18.28
N MET A 93 -2.05 7.05 -17.32
CA MET A 93 -1.11 6.73 -16.22
C MET A 93 -0.24 5.51 -16.51
N LEU A 94 -0.55 4.72 -17.56
CA LEU A 94 0.19 3.52 -17.98
C LEU A 94 1.23 3.84 -19.05
N ASP A 95 0.99 4.88 -19.86
CA ASP A 95 1.99 5.47 -20.75
C ASP A 95 2.96 6.34 -19.94
N GLY A 96 3.95 5.68 -19.34
CA GLY A 96 5.11 6.36 -18.77
C GLY A 96 5.60 7.44 -19.72
N GLY A 97 5.56 8.69 -19.25
CA GLY A 97 6.00 9.86 -19.99
C GLY A 97 7.31 9.58 -20.74
N ARG A 98 7.20 9.38 -22.05
CA ARG A 98 8.29 9.62 -22.99
C ARG A 98 8.41 11.14 -23.12
N ILE A 99 9.38 11.69 -22.40
CA ILE A 99 10.10 12.88 -22.84
C ILE A 99 11.20 12.40 -23.79
#